data_AF-A0A350M5A1-F1
#
_entry.id   AF-A0A350M5A1-F1
#
_cell.length_a   1.000
_cell.length_b   1.000
_cell.length_c   1.000
_cell.angle_alpha   90.00
_cell.angle_beta   90.00
_cell.angle_gamma   90.00
#
_symmetry.space_group_name_H-M   'P 1'
#
loop_
_entity.id
_entity.type
_entity.pdbx_description
1 polymer ?
#
loop_
_entity_poly.entity_id
_entity_poly.type
_entity_poly.pdbx_seq_one_letter_code
_entity_poly.pdbx_strand_id
1 'polypeptide(L)'
;MDELSEDVKQFLFPGNEDVEMYSHRTISKEIADKIISDGFKYYDSFQKTTDEIINDMVYLRYWDTLRKHYGGHIVVIAISRELLRSIQKEIHPKYEAQQVLSTPLIDFDENNGDEMRYILPKQYVKGYIDRHTGEITRNKEYNPSYTPPGMEGAIKQLYTS
;
A
#
# COMPACT_ATOMS: atom_id res chain seq x y z
N MET A 1 -26.55 6.10 -13.23
CA MET A 1 -25.44 6.46 -12.32
C MET A 1 -25.35 5.27 -11.39
N ASP A 2 -24.56 4.26 -11.74
CA ASP A 2 -24.40 3.11 -10.85
C ASP A 2 -23.42 3.52 -9.74
N GLU A 3 -24.01 3.74 -8.56
CA GLU A 3 -23.31 3.88 -7.29
C GLU A 3 -22.25 2.78 -7.17
N LEU A 4 -21.09 3.13 -6.57
CA LEU A 4 -20.16 2.10 -6.10
C LEU A 4 -20.95 1.11 -5.24
N SER A 5 -20.80 -0.18 -5.51
CA SER A 5 -21.43 -1.19 -4.66
C SER A 5 -20.98 -0.98 -3.21
N GLU A 6 -21.87 -1.22 -2.27
CA GLU A 6 -21.57 -1.02 -0.86
C GLU A 6 -20.37 -1.87 -0.40
N ASP A 7 -20.19 -3.04 -1.02
CA ASP A 7 -19.04 -3.92 -0.83
C ASP A 7 -17.71 -3.26 -1.22
N VAL A 8 -17.66 -2.55 -2.35
CA VAL A 8 -16.45 -1.85 -2.81
C VAL A 8 -16.14 -0.67 -1.88
N LYS A 9 -17.15 0.07 -1.44
CA LYS A 9 -16.96 1.14 -0.45
C LYS A 9 -16.42 0.57 0.86
N GLN A 10 -17.02 -0.49 1.39
CA GLN A 10 -16.55 -1.13 2.62
C GLN A 10 -15.13 -1.70 2.48
N PHE A 11 -14.75 -2.14 1.28
CA PHE A 11 -13.40 -2.61 1.03
C PHE A 11 -12.37 -1.48 1.00
N LEU A 12 -12.71 -0.34 0.39
CA LEU A 12 -11.82 0.82 0.22
C LEU A 12 -11.68 1.68 1.48
N PHE A 13 -12.78 1.89 2.21
CA PHE A 13 -12.76 2.81 3.34
C PHE A 13 -12.46 2.06 4.64
N PRO A 14 -11.57 2.62 5.49
CA PRO A 14 -11.40 2.12 6.84
C PRO A 14 -12.69 2.45 7.57
N GLY A 15 -13.55 1.45 7.79
CA GLY A 15 -14.78 1.63 8.56
C GLY A 15 -14.44 1.97 10.00
N ASN A 16 -14.35 0.94 10.85
CA ASN A 16 -13.88 1.05 12.24
C ASN A 16 -12.46 0.49 12.43
N GLU A 17 -11.77 0.13 11.34
CA GLU A 17 -10.42 -0.41 11.42
C GLU A 17 -9.42 0.71 11.71
N ASP A 18 -8.58 0.54 12.74
CA ASP A 18 -7.51 1.49 13.08
C ASP A 18 -6.29 1.32 12.16
N VAL A 19 -6.52 1.52 10.87
CA VAL A 19 -5.55 1.34 9.80
C VAL A 19 -5.42 2.63 8.98
N GLU A 20 -4.23 2.85 8.43
CA GLU A 20 -4.00 3.76 7.32
C GLU A 20 -4.13 2.96 6.03
N MET A 21 -4.97 3.44 5.12
CA MET A 21 -5.27 2.77 3.88
C MET A 21 -4.65 3.54 2.72
N TYR A 22 -4.09 2.79 1.79
CA TYR A 22 -3.42 3.31 0.61
C TYR A 22 -3.92 2.55 -0.61
N SER A 23 -3.99 3.25 -1.74
CA SER A 23 -4.35 2.67 -3.02
C SER A 23 -3.18 2.76 -4.00
N HIS A 24 -3.00 1.70 -4.77
CA HIS A 24 -2.11 1.69 -5.91
C HIS A 24 -2.86 1.20 -7.13
N ARG A 25 -2.61 1.81 -8.29
CA ARG A 25 -3.33 1.49 -9.52
C ARG A 25 -2.42 0.74 -10.47
N THR A 26 -2.97 -0.31 -11.06
CA THR A 26 -2.26 -1.08 -12.07
C THR A 26 -3.12 -1.37 -13.29
N ILE A 27 -2.46 -1.54 -14.43
CA ILE A 27 -3.08 -1.75 -15.73
C ILE A 27 -3.55 -3.19 -15.93
N SER A 28 -2.88 -4.17 -15.33
CA SER A 28 -3.18 -5.59 -15.57
C SER A 28 -3.47 -6.34 -14.27
N LYS A 29 -4.35 -7.34 -14.40
CA LYS A 29 -4.68 -8.28 -13.33
C LYS A 29 -3.44 -9.03 -12.86
N GLU A 30 -2.56 -9.40 -13.79
CA GLU A 30 -1.32 -10.12 -13.52
C GLU A 30 -0.39 -9.35 -12.57
N ILE A 31 -0.30 -8.02 -12.70
CA ILE A 31 0.48 -7.20 -11.78
C ILE A 31 -0.22 -7.14 -10.41
N ALA A 32 -1.54 -7.02 -10.38
CA ALA A 32 -2.30 -7.00 -9.12
C ALA A 32 -2.16 -8.34 -8.36
N ASP A 33 -2.24 -9.47 -9.07
CA ASP A 33 -2.03 -10.82 -8.55
C ASP A 33 -0.60 -10.95 -7.99
N LYS A 34 0.42 -10.47 -8.72
CA LYS A 34 1.81 -10.44 -8.24
C LYS A 34 1.98 -9.61 -6.98
N ILE A 35 1.31 -8.45 -6.88
CA ILE A 35 1.39 -7.62 -5.68
C ILE A 35 0.76 -8.34 -4.47
N ILE A 36 -0.35 -9.06 -4.67
CA ILE A 36 -0.95 -9.89 -3.63
C ILE A 36 -0.02 -11.04 -3.21
N SER A 37 0.65 -11.70 -4.17
CA SER A 37 1.47 -12.88 -3.87
C SER A 37 2.85 -12.56 -3.30
N ASP A 38 3.48 -11.48 -3.80
CA ASP A 38 4.89 -11.18 -3.57
C ASP A 38 5.07 -9.97 -2.64
N GLY A 39 4.04 -9.14 -2.48
CA GLY A 39 4.12 -7.85 -1.80
C GLY A 39 4.22 -6.67 -2.77
N PHE A 40 4.17 -5.47 -2.22
CA PHE A 40 4.15 -4.24 -3.01
C PHE A 40 5.55 -3.67 -3.20
N LYS A 41 5.99 -3.58 -4.45
CA LYS A 41 7.31 -3.05 -4.82
C LYS A 41 7.20 -1.55 -5.09
N TYR A 42 8.08 -0.76 -4.48
CA TYR A 42 8.15 0.68 -4.73
C TYR A 42 9.59 1.17 -4.78
N TYR A 43 9.77 2.35 -5.36
CA TYR A 43 11.05 3.02 -5.54
C TYR A 43 11.08 4.27 -4.66
N ASP A 44 12.20 4.49 -3.97
CA ASP A 44 12.50 5.70 -3.18
C ASP A 44 11.51 5.98 -2.02
N SER A 45 10.29 6.44 -2.33
CA SER A 45 9.24 6.78 -1.35
C SER A 45 7.94 6.03 -1.65
N PHE A 46 7.35 5.46 -0.60
CA PHE A 46 6.07 4.76 -0.70
C PHE A 46 4.97 5.72 -1.15
N GLN A 47 4.97 6.93 -0.59
CA GLN A 47 3.97 7.97 -0.84
C GLN A 47 3.98 8.49 -2.29
N LYS A 48 5.10 8.37 -3.02
CA LYS A 48 5.14 8.73 -4.45
C LYS A 48 4.40 7.73 -5.33
N THR A 49 4.21 6.50 -4.85
CA THR A 49 3.66 5.39 -5.64
C THR A 49 2.25 4.99 -5.23
N THR A 50 1.76 5.52 -4.11
CA THR A 50 0.44 5.19 -3.55
C THR A 50 -0.34 6.44 -3.17
N ASP A 51 -1.65 6.43 -3.37
CA ASP A 51 -2.54 7.48 -2.88
C ASP A 51 -3.13 7.05 -1.53
N GLU A 52 -3.03 7.89 -0.49
CA GLU A 52 -3.74 7.67 0.77
C GLU A 52 -5.27 7.68 0.53
N ILE A 53 -5.97 6.70 1.08
CA ILE A 53 -7.43 6.61 1.02
C ILE A 53 -8.00 7.31 2.26
N ILE A 54 -8.54 8.50 2.05
CA ILE A 54 -9.25 9.26 3.07
C ILE A 54 -10.75 9.02 2.90
N ASN A 55 -11.44 8.68 4.00
CA ASN A 55 -12.90 8.50 4.02
C ASN A 55 -13.62 9.87 3.96
N ASP A 56 -13.52 10.54 2.81
CA ASP A 56 -14.17 11.81 2.52
C ASP A 56 -15.01 11.68 1.24
N MET A 57 -16.17 12.34 1.24
CA MET A 57 -17.05 12.55 0.09
C MET A 57 -16.33 13.14 -1.12
N VAL A 58 -15.27 13.93 -0.91
CA VAL A 58 -14.41 14.44 -2.00
C VAL A 58 -13.62 13.31 -2.67
N TYR A 59 -13.09 12.37 -1.89
CA TYR A 59 -12.33 11.23 -2.39
C TYR A 59 -13.22 10.29 -3.21
N LEU A 60 -14.46 10.04 -2.74
CA LEU A 60 -15.49 9.31 -3.48
C LEU A 60 -15.78 9.93 -4.85
N ARG A 61 -15.93 11.26 -4.92
CA ARG A 61 -16.17 11.99 -6.18
C ARG A 61 -14.95 11.98 -7.10
N TYR A 62 -13.75 12.09 -6.54
CA TYR A 62 -12.49 11.98 -7.29
C TYR A 62 -12.38 10.60 -7.95
N TRP A 63 -12.69 9.53 -7.20
CA TRP A 63 -12.75 8.16 -7.70
C TRP A 63 -13.75 7.95 -8.83
N ASP A 64 -14.95 8.49 -8.68
CA ASP A 64 -15.98 8.44 -9.72
C ASP A 64 -15.56 9.17 -11.00
N THR A 65 -14.82 10.27 -10.86
CA THR A 65 -14.32 11.06 -11.99
C THR A 65 -13.16 10.36 -12.71
N LEU A 66 -12.30 9.67 -11.96
CA LEU A 66 -11.16 8.91 -12.46
C LEU A 66 -11.52 7.57 -13.13
N ARG A 67 -12.80 7.17 -13.16
CA ARG A 67 -13.27 6.00 -13.95
C ARG A 67 -12.88 6.07 -15.42
N LYS A 68 -12.52 7.25 -15.94
CA LYS A 68 -12.33 7.44 -17.38
C LYS A 68 -10.92 7.18 -17.93
N HIS A 69 -9.83 7.20 -17.14
CA HIS A 69 -8.50 7.28 -17.78
C HIS A 69 -7.31 6.47 -17.23
N TYR A 70 -7.31 5.85 -16.04
CA TYR A 70 -6.07 5.18 -15.56
C TYR A 70 -6.31 3.94 -14.69
N GLY A 71 -5.71 2.81 -15.10
CA GLY A 71 -5.61 1.54 -14.37
C GLY A 71 -6.92 0.75 -14.26
N GLY A 72 -6.92 -0.50 -14.72
CA GLY A 72 -8.09 -1.41 -14.63
C GLY A 72 -8.26 -2.06 -13.25
N HIS A 73 -7.21 -2.06 -12.43
CA HIS A 73 -7.19 -2.71 -11.12
C HIS A 73 -6.65 -1.76 -10.06
N ILE A 74 -7.26 -1.82 -8.88
CA ILE A 74 -6.86 -0.97 -7.75
C ILE A 74 -6.51 -1.85 -6.58
N VAL A 75 -5.22 -1.91 -6.29
CA VAL A 75 -4.66 -2.57 -5.13
C VAL A 75 -4.90 -1.70 -3.91
N VAL A 76 -5.36 -2.33 -2.83
CA VAL A 76 -5.60 -1.71 -1.55
C VAL A 76 -4.60 -2.27 -0.55
N ILE A 77 -3.83 -1.37 0.05
CA ILE A 77 -2.83 -1.64 1.07
C ILE A 77 -3.35 -1.03 2.37
N ALA A 78 -3.23 -1.73 3.47
CA ALA A 78 -3.66 -1.25 4.77
C ALA A 78 -2.69 -1.69 5.86
N ILE A 79 -2.25 -0.72 6.66
CA ILE A 79 -1.25 -0.91 7.72
C ILE A 79 -1.84 -0.33 9.01
N SER A 80 -1.63 -1.02 10.12
CA SER A 80 -2.06 -0.57 11.45
C SER A 80 -1.50 0.81 11.78
N ARG A 81 -2.37 1.74 12.19
CA ARG A 81 -1.98 3.07 12.66
C ARG A 81 -1.09 2.98 13.89
N GLU A 82 -1.41 2.06 14.79
CA GLU A 82 -0.61 1.83 15.98
C GLU A 82 0.82 1.43 15.61
N LEU A 83 0.98 0.52 14.65
CA LEU A 83 2.28 0.06 14.17
C LEU A 83 3.08 1.18 13.48
N LEU A 84 2.44 1.93 12.58
CA LEU A 84 3.11 3.06 11.93
C LEU A 84 3.54 4.11 12.95
N ARG A 85 2.67 4.42 13.92
CA ARG A 85 2.96 5.39 14.99
C ARG A 85 4.07 4.92 15.93
N SER A 86 4.13 3.64 16.26
CA SER A 86 5.20 3.12 17.13
C SER A 86 6.55 3.26 16.43
N ILE A 87 6.63 2.86 15.16
CA ILE A 87 7.84 2.99 14.35
C ILE A 87 8.25 4.45 14.20
N GLN A 88 7.32 5.33 13.83
CA GLN A 88 7.64 6.73 13.56
C GLN A 88 8.19 7.48 14.78
N LYS A 89 7.84 7.05 15.99
CA LYS A 89 8.40 7.59 17.25
C LYS A 89 9.86 7.18 17.47
N GLU A 90 10.30 6.08 16.86
CA GLU A 90 11.59 5.46 17.09
C GLU A 90 12.58 5.66 15.94
N ILE A 91 12.19 6.33 14.84
CA ILE A 91 13.08 6.62 13.71
C ILE A 91 13.24 8.12 13.48
N HIS A 92 14.31 8.52 12.79
CA HIS A 92 14.50 9.92 12.42
C HIS A 92 13.34 10.40 11.52
N PRO A 93 12.78 11.62 11.71
CA PRO A 93 11.65 12.14 10.94
C PRO A 93 11.83 12.26 9.42
N LYS A 94 13.03 11.97 8.90
CA LYS A 94 13.36 12.01 7.48
C LYS A 94 13.02 10.69 6.77
N TYR A 95 12.82 9.62 7.54
CA TYR A 95 12.49 8.29 7.05
C TYR A 95 11.01 8.00 7.25
N GLU A 96 10.46 7.22 6.32
CA GLU A 96 9.07 6.76 6.37
C GLU A 96 8.99 5.44 7.15
N ALA A 97 7.99 5.28 8.01
CA ALA A 97 7.77 4.01 8.72
C ALA A 97 7.63 2.81 7.76
N GLN A 98 7.10 3.02 6.56
CA GLN A 98 6.97 2.02 5.51
C GLN A 98 8.34 1.48 5.04
N GLN A 99 9.40 2.29 5.08
CA GLN A 99 10.76 1.83 4.75
C GLN A 99 11.26 0.82 5.78
N VAL A 100 10.94 1.01 7.07
CA VAL A 100 11.27 0.05 8.16
C VAL A 100 10.49 -1.25 7.98
N LEU A 101 9.23 -1.15 7.54
CA LEU A 101 8.37 -2.31 7.31
C LEU A 101 8.72 -3.08 6.03
N SER A 102 9.57 -2.53 5.18
CA SER A 102 9.87 -3.09 3.88
C SER A 102 11.24 -3.78 3.85
N THR A 103 11.35 -4.80 3.00
CA THR A 103 12.65 -5.41 2.70
C THR A 103 13.35 -4.57 1.62
N PRO A 104 14.55 -4.02 1.87
CA PRO A 104 15.32 -3.36 0.83
C PRO A 104 15.79 -4.38 -0.21
N LEU A 105 15.58 -4.09 -1.48
CA LEU A 105 16.15 -4.85 -2.59
C LEU A 105 17.45 -4.18 -3.01
N ILE A 106 18.55 -4.91 -2.81
CA ILE A 106 19.85 -4.53 -3.36
C ILE A 106 19.91 -5.11 -4.78
N ASP A 107 19.11 -4.56 -5.69
CA ASP A 107 19.32 -4.82 -7.13
C ASP A 107 19.94 -3.57 -7.73
N PHE A 108 21.20 -3.69 -8.16
CA PHE A 108 21.84 -2.73 -9.05
C PHE A 108 21.16 -2.82 -10.42
N ASP A 109 20.19 -1.95 -10.70
CA ASP A 109 19.67 -1.84 -12.06
C ASP A 109 20.67 -1.04 -12.89
N GLU A 110 21.39 -1.70 -13.79
CA GLU A 110 22.25 -1.00 -14.75
C GLU A 110 21.45 0.00 -15.62
N ASN A 111 20.11 -0.11 -15.68
CA ASN A 111 19.25 0.75 -16.50
C ASN A 111 18.49 1.86 -15.74
N ASN A 112 18.35 1.78 -14.41
CA ASN A 112 17.56 2.75 -13.62
C ASN A 112 18.38 3.51 -12.56
N GLY A 113 19.70 3.31 -12.51
CA GLY A 113 20.59 4.00 -11.56
C GLY A 113 20.48 3.48 -10.13
N ASP A 114 21.11 4.19 -9.18
CA ASP A 114 21.21 3.85 -7.75
C ASP A 114 19.89 4.05 -6.97
N GLU A 115 18.72 3.87 -7.58
CA GLU A 115 17.43 4.04 -6.90
C GLU A 115 17.15 2.87 -5.96
N MET A 116 17.00 3.17 -4.66
CA MET A 116 16.67 2.17 -3.66
C MET A 116 15.27 1.61 -3.92
N ARG A 117 15.21 0.27 -3.98
CA ARG A 117 13.97 -0.50 -4.15
C ARG A 117 13.56 -1.13 -2.84
N TYR A 118 12.26 -1.18 -2.60
CA TYR A 118 11.69 -1.76 -1.39
C TYR A 118 10.55 -2.71 -1.75
N ILE A 119 10.41 -3.78 -0.98
CA ILE A 119 9.22 -4.63 -0.99
C ILE A 119 8.49 -4.49 0.35
N LEU A 120 7.30 -3.91 0.30
CA LEU A 120 6.36 -3.95 1.40
C LEU A 120 5.72 -5.36 1.46
N PRO A 121 5.77 -6.06 2.61
CA PRO A 121 5.23 -7.41 2.76
C PRO A 121 3.77 -7.54 2.31
N LYS A 122 3.46 -8.67 1.66
CA LYS A 122 2.11 -9.00 1.20
C LYS A 122 1.05 -8.97 2.29
N GLN A 123 1.43 -9.18 3.55
CA GLN A 123 0.53 -9.11 4.69
C GLN A 123 -0.14 -7.73 4.82
N TYR A 124 0.49 -6.66 4.34
CA TYR A 124 -0.13 -5.33 4.32
C TYR A 124 -1.04 -5.11 3.11
N VAL A 125 -1.01 -5.99 2.11
CA VAL A 125 -1.89 -5.92 0.93
C VAL A 125 -3.23 -6.55 1.30
N LYS A 126 -4.29 -5.74 1.38
CA LYS A 126 -5.66 -6.21 1.67
C LYS A 126 -6.24 -6.97 0.49
N GLY A 127 -5.88 -6.57 -0.73
CA GLY A 127 -6.32 -7.18 -1.97
C GLY A 127 -6.40 -6.17 -3.11
N TYR A 128 -7.18 -6.45 -4.14
CA TYR A 128 -7.45 -5.49 -5.22
C TYR A 128 -8.91 -5.55 -5.69
N ILE A 129 -9.33 -4.49 -6.36
CA ILE A 129 -10.64 -4.36 -7.02
C ILE A 129 -10.43 -4.29 -8.54
N ASP A 130 -11.14 -5.13 -9.28
CA ASP A 130 -11.32 -4.94 -10.72
C ASP A 130 -12.36 -3.84 -10.93
N ARG A 131 -11.97 -2.76 -11.63
CA ARG A 131 -12.84 -1.59 -11.83
C ARG A 131 -13.87 -1.79 -12.92
N HIS A 132 -13.65 -2.72 -13.84
CA HIS A 132 -14.57 -3.02 -14.93
C HIS A 132 -15.72 -3.89 -14.44
N THR A 133 -15.44 -4.85 -13.56
CA THR A 133 -16.42 -5.79 -13.03
C THR A 133 -16.93 -5.43 -11.63
N GLY A 134 -16.16 -4.65 -10.87
CA GLY A 134 -16.40 -4.42 -9.45
C GLY A 134 -15.99 -5.59 -8.56
N GLU A 135 -15.36 -6.63 -9.12
CA GLU A 135 -14.96 -7.82 -8.38
C GLU A 135 -13.81 -7.52 -7.41
N ILE A 136 -13.92 -8.05 -6.20
CA ILE A 136 -12.94 -7.84 -5.12
C ILE A 136 -12.16 -9.14 -4.92
N THR A 137 -10.86 -9.08 -5.17
CA THR A 137 -9.92 -10.16 -4.84
C THR A 137 -9.26 -9.86 -3.51
N ARG A 138 -9.54 -10.67 -2.50
CA ARG A 138 -9.01 -10.50 -1.13
C ARG A 138 -7.73 -11.31 -0.94
N ASN A 139 -6.75 -10.70 -0.30
CA ASN A 139 -5.56 -11.42 0.13
C ASN A 139 -5.87 -12.21 1.41
N LYS A 140 -5.69 -13.53 1.38
CA LYS A 140 -5.92 -14.41 2.54
C LYS A 140 -4.86 -14.25 3.63
N GLU A 141 -3.70 -13.70 3.28
CA GLU A 141 -2.58 -13.47 4.21
C GLU A 141 -2.59 -12.05 4.78
N TYR A 142 -3.63 -11.25 4.50
CA TYR A 142 -3.75 -9.90 5.00
C TYR A 142 -3.72 -9.86 6.54
N ASN A 143 -2.77 -9.11 7.07
CA ASN A 143 -2.58 -8.80 8.48
C ASN A 143 -1.97 -7.38 8.61
N PRO A 144 -2.78 -6.36 8.93
CA PRO A 144 -2.32 -4.97 8.98
C PRO A 144 -1.34 -4.69 10.13
N SER A 145 -1.28 -5.58 11.13
CA SER A 145 -0.38 -5.48 12.28
C SER A 145 0.79 -6.46 12.18
N TYR A 146 1.07 -7.00 10.98
CA TYR A 146 2.24 -7.85 10.76
C TYR A 146 3.51 -7.11 11.17
N THR A 147 4.46 -7.82 11.78
CA THR A 147 5.78 -7.30 12.13
C THR A 147 6.84 -8.07 11.34
N PRO A 148 7.53 -7.43 10.38
CA PRO A 148 8.51 -8.10 9.55
C PRO A 148 9.74 -8.52 10.38
N PRO A 149 10.32 -9.70 10.10
CA PRO A 149 11.60 -10.07 10.68
C PRO A 149 12.66 -8.98 10.40
N GLY A 150 13.42 -8.59 11.44
CA GLY A 150 14.46 -7.57 11.31
C GLY A 150 14.00 -6.12 11.48
N MET A 151 12.69 -5.87 11.69
CA MET A 151 12.13 -4.54 11.96
C MET A 151 12.88 -3.77 13.07
N GLU A 152 13.15 -4.41 14.22
CA GLU A 152 13.89 -3.78 15.32
C GLU A 152 15.32 -3.38 14.94
N GLY A 153 15.96 -4.16 14.08
CA GLY A 153 17.30 -3.85 13.55
C GLY A 153 17.28 -2.63 12.63
N ALA A 154 16.27 -2.56 11.76
CA ALA A 154 16.07 -1.43 10.86
C ALA A 154 15.79 -0.13 11.63
N ILE A 155 14.95 -0.18 12.68
CA ILE A 155 14.70 0.96 13.58
C ILE A 155 16.01 1.50 14.15
N LYS A 156 16.85 0.64 14.74
CA LYS A 156 18.13 1.04 15.34
C LYS A 156 19.08 1.72 14.34
N GLN A 157 19.13 1.22 13.11
CA GLN A 157 19.95 1.80 12.05
C GLN A 157 19.47 3.22 11.68
N LEU A 158 18.16 3.38 11.48
CA LEU A 158 17.56 4.64 11.05
C LEU A 158 17.35 5.65 12.18
N TYR A 159 17.41 5.23 13.45
CA TYR A 159 17.44 6.13 14.60
C TYR A 159 18.75 6.91 14.71
N THR A 160 19.87 6.26 14.36
CA THR A 160 21.23 6.78 14.60
C THR A 160 21.81 7.55 13.40
N SER A 161 21.10 7.59 12.27
CA SER A 161 21.55 8.11 10.96
C SER A 161 20.89 9.43 10.59
#